data_AF-A0A075I9G5-F1
#
_entry.id   AF-A0A075I9G5-F1
#
_cell.length_a   1.000
_cell.length_b   1.000
_cell.length_c   1.000
_cell.angle_alpha   90.00
_cell.angle_beta   90.00
_cell.angle_gamma   90.00
#
_symmetry.space_group_name_H-M   'P 1'
#
loop_
_entity.id
_entity.type
_entity.pdbx_description
1 polymer ?
#
loop_
_entity_poly.entity_id
_entity_poly.type
_entity_poly.pdbx_seq_one_letter_code
_entity_poly.pdbx_strand_id
1 'polypeptide(L)'
;MSPMKKEFVVKSIDSAPDGAPYVVLSLSSLKDLKEGTQNPPAAFGSPKVMGFSNMNDMMKDLNKMMSGAGGGMGMQSGITQLKLEMHEYKEMGLSVGDKVFLELSKAETLGV
;
A
#
# COMPACT_ATOMS: atom_id res chain seq x y z
N MET A 1 19.35 -21.06 4.55
CA MET A 1 17.96 -20.78 4.97
C MET A 1 17.04 -21.01 3.79
N SER A 2 15.89 -21.68 3.96
CA SER A 2 14.88 -21.74 2.90
C SER A 2 14.29 -20.34 2.67
N PRO A 3 14.00 -19.93 1.42
CA PRO A 3 13.42 -18.61 1.15
C PRO A 3 12.06 -18.49 1.82
N MET A 4 11.79 -17.31 2.39
CA MET A 4 10.50 -17.00 2.99
C MET A 4 9.51 -16.69 1.86
N LYS A 5 8.53 -17.57 1.65
CA LYS A 5 7.47 -17.41 0.66
C LYS A 5 6.20 -16.84 1.30
N LYS A 6 5.68 -15.74 0.76
CA LYS A 6 4.42 -15.11 1.22
C LYS A 6 3.44 -14.93 0.06
N GLU A 7 2.15 -15.11 0.35
CA GLU A 7 1.05 -14.89 -0.62
C GLU A 7 0.53 -13.45 -0.56
N PHE A 8 0.34 -12.87 -1.73
CA PHE A 8 -0.24 -11.54 -1.91
C PHE A 8 -1.24 -11.54 -3.06
N VAL A 9 -2.00 -10.45 -3.16
CA VAL A 9 -2.84 -10.12 -4.31
C VAL A 9 -2.39 -8.77 -4.87
N VAL A 10 -2.32 -8.67 -6.19
CA VAL A 10 -2.03 -7.41 -6.88
C VAL A 10 -3.20 -6.45 -6.69
N LYS A 11 -2.94 -5.32 -6.03
CA LYS A 11 -3.93 -4.26 -5.75
C LYS A 11 -3.95 -3.18 -6.83
N SER A 12 -2.78 -2.70 -7.24
CA SER A 12 -2.64 -1.71 -8.32
C SER A 12 -1.32 -1.89 -9.08
N ILE A 13 -1.32 -1.42 -10.33
CA ILE A 13 -0.15 -1.32 -11.19
C ILE A 13 -0.19 0.11 -11.76
N ASP A 14 0.67 0.96 -11.26
CA ASP A 14 0.68 2.39 -11.59
C ASP A 14 1.90 2.70 -12.45
N SER A 15 1.72 3.45 -13.54
CA SER A 15 2.85 3.89 -14.39
C SER A 15 3.67 4.96 -13.66
N ALA A 16 4.97 5.04 -13.98
CA ALA A 16 5.84 6.06 -13.41
C ALA A 16 5.27 7.49 -13.63
N PRO A 17 5.19 8.33 -12.58
CA PRO A 17 4.61 9.67 -12.68
C PRO A 17 5.49 10.63 -13.48
N ASP A 18 6.78 10.32 -13.60
CA ASP A 18 7.78 11.06 -14.37
C ASP A 18 7.92 10.56 -15.81
N GLY A 19 7.12 9.57 -16.22
CA GLY A 19 7.17 8.97 -17.56
C GLY A 19 8.35 8.03 -17.79
N ALA A 20 9.15 7.71 -16.76
CA ALA A 20 10.21 6.73 -16.87
C ALA A 20 9.63 5.32 -17.15
N PRO A 21 10.39 4.40 -17.77
CA PRO A 21 9.88 3.12 -18.24
C PRO A 21 9.77 2.08 -17.11
N TYR A 22 9.10 2.43 -16.01
CA TYR A 22 8.82 1.53 -14.89
C TYR A 22 7.36 1.61 -14.43
N VAL A 23 6.91 0.59 -13.71
CA VAL A 23 5.65 0.57 -12.99
C VAL A 23 5.88 0.39 -11.49
N VAL A 24 4.92 0.88 -10.70
CA VAL A 24 4.82 0.64 -9.26
C VAL A 24 3.72 -0.38 -9.04
N LEU A 25 4.11 -1.57 -8.57
CA LEU A 25 3.22 -2.66 -8.21
C LEU A 25 2.87 -2.56 -6.72
N SER A 26 1.60 -2.42 -6.39
CA SER A 26 1.11 -2.48 -5.01
C SER A 26 0.49 -3.85 -4.72
N LEU A 27 0.97 -4.50 -3.67
CA LEU A 27 0.55 -5.83 -3.22
C LEU A 27 -0.14 -5.74 -1.86
N SER A 28 -1.23 -6.48 -1.67
CA SER A 28 -1.93 -6.60 -0.39
C SER A 28 -1.91 -8.04 0.09
N SER A 29 -1.75 -8.25 1.40
CA SER A 29 -1.82 -9.60 1.95
C SER A 29 -3.26 -10.11 1.98
N LEU A 30 -3.45 -11.42 1.90
CA LEU A 30 -4.79 -12.02 2.00
C LEU A 30 -5.50 -11.75 3.33
N LYS A 31 -4.75 -11.42 4.39
CA LYS A 31 -5.32 -11.07 5.70
C LYS A 31 -5.94 -9.67 5.66
N ASP A 32 -5.23 -8.72 5.07
CA ASP A 32 -5.69 -7.33 4.92
C ASP A 32 -6.91 -7.24 3.98
N LEU A 33 -6.99 -8.10 2.97
CA LEU A 33 -8.18 -8.17 2.09
C LEU A 33 -9.45 -8.65 2.82
N LYS A 34 -9.31 -9.55 3.80
CA LYS A 34 -10.46 -10.07 4.57
C LYS A 34 -10.93 -9.05 5.62
N GLU A 35 -10.00 -8.31 6.21
CA GLU A 35 -10.29 -7.20 7.10
C GLU A 35 -10.86 -5.98 6.32
N GLY A 36 -10.57 -5.90 5.02
CA GLY A 36 -11.08 -4.89 4.08
C GLY A 36 -12.57 -4.95 3.70
N THR A 37 -13.39 -5.77 4.39
CA THR A 37 -14.86 -5.60 4.34
C THR A 37 -15.35 -4.56 5.35
N GLN A 38 -14.47 -4.02 6.20
CA GLN A 38 -14.72 -2.73 6.82
C GLN A 38 -14.37 -1.66 5.79
N ASN A 39 -15.44 -1.06 5.24
CA ASN A 39 -15.40 0.11 4.37
C ASN A 39 -14.14 0.97 4.60
N PRO A 40 -13.52 1.53 3.55
CA PRO A 40 -12.72 2.73 3.78
C PRO A 40 -13.60 3.67 4.61
N PRO A 41 -13.14 4.26 5.74
CA PRO A 41 -13.93 5.30 6.37
C PRO A 41 -14.22 6.29 5.25
N ALA A 42 -15.51 6.42 4.94
CA ALA A 42 -15.97 7.16 3.79
C ALA A 42 -15.25 8.50 3.78
N ALA A 43 -14.81 8.91 2.60
CA ALA A 43 -14.35 10.28 2.36
C ALA A 43 -15.31 11.22 3.09
N PHE A 44 -14.75 11.92 4.07
CA PHE A 44 -15.48 12.67 5.09
C PHE A 44 -16.33 13.75 4.42
N GLY A 45 -17.63 13.48 4.25
CA GLY A 45 -18.54 14.35 3.51
C GLY A 45 -20.03 14.14 3.75
N SER A 46 -20.45 13.25 4.68
CA SER A 46 -21.86 13.08 5.05
C SER A 46 -22.01 13.13 6.57
N PRO A 47 -22.66 14.17 7.11
CA PRO A 47 -22.56 14.50 8.52
C PRO A 47 -23.49 13.60 9.34
N LYS A 48 -22.92 12.89 10.31
CA LYS A 48 -23.67 12.52 11.51
C LYS A 48 -22.85 12.84 12.74
N VAL A 49 -22.52 14.11 12.87
CA VAL A 49 -22.03 14.72 14.09
C VAL A 49 -23.23 15.15 14.94
N MET A 50 -23.79 14.21 15.70
CA MET A 50 -24.53 14.57 16.90
C MET A 50 -23.52 14.75 18.06
N GLY A 51 -22.56 15.66 17.92
CA GLY A 51 -21.59 15.84 19.02
C GLY A 51 -20.29 16.62 18.81
N PHE A 52 -20.14 17.49 17.79
CA PHE A 52 -19.00 18.43 17.79
C PHE A 52 -19.50 19.86 17.92
N SER A 53 -19.31 20.43 19.10
CA SER A 53 -19.80 21.77 19.44
C SER A 53 -18.86 22.90 19.03
N ASN A 54 -17.73 22.66 18.34
CA ASN A 54 -16.83 23.75 17.94
C ASN A 54 -15.87 23.45 16.77
N MET A 55 -15.67 24.44 15.89
CA MET A 55 -14.74 24.40 14.73
C MET A 55 -13.27 24.26 15.17
N ASN A 56 -12.95 24.75 16.38
CA ASN A 56 -11.60 24.73 16.94
C ASN A 56 -11.13 23.31 17.32
N ASP A 57 -12.05 22.41 17.69
CA ASP A 57 -11.73 21.01 17.99
C ASP A 57 -11.56 20.19 16.70
N MET A 58 -12.35 20.50 15.66
CA MET A 58 -12.17 19.89 14.34
C MET A 58 -10.78 20.19 13.77
N MET A 59 -10.26 21.41 13.94
CA MET A 59 -8.94 21.78 13.44
C MET A 59 -7.80 21.08 14.21
N LYS A 60 -7.99 20.81 15.50
CA LYS A 60 -7.05 20.03 16.31
C LYS A 60 -7.05 18.55 15.93
N ASP A 61 -8.21 17.95 15.74
CA ASP A 61 -8.32 16.56 15.27
C ASP A 61 -7.83 16.41 13.83
N LEU A 62 -8.06 17.40 12.96
CA LEU A 62 -7.50 17.45 11.62
C LEU A 62 -5.97 17.52 11.68
N ASN A 63 -5.40 18.40 12.51
CA ASN A 63 -3.95 18.51 12.65
C ASN A 63 -3.34 17.22 13.24
N LYS A 64 -4.02 16.56 14.18
CA LYS A 64 -3.61 15.28 14.76
C LYS A 64 -3.71 14.12 13.77
N MET A 65 -4.73 14.12 12.92
CA MET A 65 -4.93 13.15 11.84
C MET A 65 -3.95 13.38 10.68
N MET A 66 -3.68 14.64 10.33
CA MET A 66 -2.73 15.03 9.30
C MET A 66 -1.28 14.87 9.78
N SER A 67 -0.98 15.11 11.06
CA SER A 67 0.32 14.81 11.67
C SER A 67 0.52 13.31 11.89
N GLY A 68 -0.56 12.55 12.05
CA GLY A 68 -0.53 11.09 12.05
C GLY A 68 -0.40 10.47 10.65
N ALA A 69 -0.70 11.24 9.60
CA ALA A 69 -0.58 10.86 8.18
C ALA A 69 0.52 11.63 7.44
N GLY A 70 1.34 12.41 8.16
CA GLY A 70 2.22 13.44 7.61
C GLY A 70 3.71 13.18 7.82
N GLY A 71 4.11 11.93 8.02
CA GLY A 71 5.51 11.58 8.26
C GLY A 71 5.77 10.10 8.01
N GLY A 72 5.94 9.73 6.75
CA GLY A 72 6.31 8.36 6.43
C GLY A 72 5.98 7.98 5.00
N MET A 73 6.92 8.27 4.10
CA MET A 73 7.10 7.52 2.87
C MET A 73 7.43 6.05 3.23
N GLY A 74 6.43 5.27 3.65
CA GLY A 74 6.58 3.87 4.00
C GLY A 74 5.68 3.46 5.16
N MET A 75 4.91 2.38 4.96
CA MET A 75 4.06 1.70 5.95
C MET A 75 2.69 2.34 6.20
N GLN A 76 1.92 2.52 5.14
CA GLN A 76 0.49 2.24 5.23
C GLN A 76 0.36 0.72 5.50
N SER A 77 0.02 0.34 6.74
CA SER A 77 -0.14 -1.04 7.19
C SER A 77 -0.80 -1.93 6.12
N GLY A 78 -0.08 -2.98 5.69
CA GLY A 78 -0.61 -4.06 4.85
C GLY A 78 -0.30 -3.99 3.35
N ILE A 79 0.33 -2.91 2.84
CA ILE A 79 0.65 -2.78 1.40
C ILE A 79 2.16 -2.86 1.17
N THR A 80 2.58 -3.81 0.33
CA THR A 80 3.97 -3.93 -0.14
C THR A 80 4.06 -3.30 -1.53
N GLN A 81 4.99 -2.38 -1.76
CA GLN A 81 5.20 -1.75 -3.06
C GLN A 81 6.52 -2.20 -3.67
N LEU A 82 6.49 -2.56 -4.96
CA LEU A 82 7.65 -2.95 -5.75
C LEU A 82 7.75 -2.08 -7.00
N LYS A 83 8.95 -1.60 -7.30
CA LYS A 83 9.25 -0.98 -8.59
C LYS A 83 9.71 -2.06 -9.55
N LEU A 84 9.12 -2.11 -10.75
CA LEU A 84 9.44 -3.05 -11.80
C LEU A 84 9.69 -2.30 -13.10
N GLU A 85 10.74 -2.66 -13.83
CA GLU A 85 10.95 -2.12 -15.17
C GLU A 85 9.84 -2.61 -16.13
N MET A 86 9.52 -1.82 -17.15
CA MET A 86 8.41 -2.12 -18.06
C MET A 86 8.56 -3.45 -18.81
N HIS A 87 9.78 -3.93 -19.03
CA HIS A 87 10.02 -5.23 -19.67
C HIS A 87 9.74 -6.38 -18.69
N GLU A 88 10.24 -6.30 -17.44
CA GLU A 88 9.98 -7.29 -16.38
C GLU A 88 8.48 -7.43 -16.13
N TYR A 89 7.77 -6.30 -16.01
CA TYR A 89 6.32 -6.29 -15.84
C TYR A 89 5.59 -7.05 -16.97
N LYS A 90 5.96 -6.80 -18.23
CA LYS A 90 5.36 -7.43 -19.40
C LYS A 90 5.67 -8.93 -19.47
N GLU A 91 6.89 -9.32 -19.15
CA GLU A 91 7.31 -10.73 -19.13
C GLU A 91 6.57 -11.53 -18.05
N MET A 92 6.31 -10.91 -16.89
CA MET A 92 5.58 -11.56 -15.80
C MET A 92 4.07 -11.67 -16.05
N GLY A 93 3.51 -10.87 -16.98
CA GLY A 93 2.08 -10.94 -17.33
C GLY A 93 1.12 -10.60 -16.18
N LEU A 94 1.56 -9.78 -15.23
CA LEU A 94 0.78 -9.47 -14.02
C LEU A 94 -0.43 -8.58 -14.32
N SER A 95 -1.54 -8.90 -13.68
CA SER A 95 -2.80 -8.15 -13.70
C SER A 95 -3.29 -7.83 -12.29
N VAL A 96 -4.11 -6.78 -12.17
CA VAL A 96 -4.79 -6.47 -10.91
C VAL A 96 -5.74 -7.60 -10.55
N GLY A 97 -5.68 -8.06 -9.29
CA GLY A 97 -6.42 -9.21 -8.78
C GLY A 97 -5.66 -10.53 -8.80
N ASP A 98 -4.50 -10.59 -9.46
CA ASP A 98 -3.70 -11.81 -9.49
C ASP A 98 -3.17 -12.17 -8.10
N LYS A 99 -3.29 -13.45 -7.74
CA LYS A 99 -2.57 -14.00 -6.59
C LYS A 99 -1.12 -14.23 -6.99
N VAL A 100 -0.20 -13.63 -6.25
CA VAL A 100 1.24 -13.75 -6.46
C VAL A 100 1.95 -14.26 -5.21
N PHE A 101 3.12 -14.84 -5.42
CA PHE A 101 4.02 -15.23 -4.34
C PHE A 101 5.24 -14.33 -4.38
N LEU A 102 5.66 -13.89 -3.20
CA LEU A 102 6.86 -13.10 -3.01
C LEU A 102 7.84 -13.91 -2.16
N GLU A 103 8.98 -14.22 -2.75
CA GLU A 103 10.04 -15.04 -2.15
C GLU A 103 11.25 -14.15 -1.84
N LEU A 104 11.61 -14.05 -0.56
CA LEU A 104 12.83 -13.38 -0.12
C LEU A 104 13.85 -14.41 0.35
N SER A 105 15.06 -14.33 -0.21
CA SER A 105 16.23 -15.03 0.28
C SER A 105 17.29 -14.02 0.71
N LYS A 106 18.04 -14.35 1.76
CA LYS A 106 19.21 -13.57 2.17
C LYS A 106 20.36 -13.95 1.24
N ALA A 107 21.03 -12.95 0.66
CA ALA A 107 22.29 -13.19 -0.01
C ALA A 107 23.35 -13.62 1.03
N GLU A 108 23.88 -14.83 0.89
CA GLU A 108 25.01 -15.29 1.70
C GLU A 108 26.27 -14.59 1.14
N THR A 109 26.68 -13.49 1.80
CA THR A 109 27.95 -12.76 1.65
C THR A 109 28.67 -12.90 0.30
N LEU A 110 28.50 -11.93 -0.59
CA LEU A 110 29.67 -11.43 -1.33
C LEU A 110 30.37 -10.50 -0.34
N GLY A 111 31.50 -10.94 0.23
CA GLY A 111 32.31 -10.06 1.06
C GLY A 111 32.59 -8.78 0.29
N VAL A 112 32.11 -7.65 0.79
CA VAL A 112 32.58 -6.31 0.40
C VAL A 112 33.97 -6.09 0.98
#